data_AF-B9KE03-F1
#
_entry.id   AF-B9KE03-F1
#
_cell.length_a   1.000
_cell.length_b   1.000
_cell.length_c   1.000
_cell.angle_alpha   90.00
_cell.angle_beta   90.00
_cell.angle_gamma   90.00
#
_symmetry.space_group_name_H-M   'P 1'
#
loop_
_entity.id
_entity.type
_entity.pdbx_description
1 polymer ?
#
loop_
_entity_poly.entity_id
_entity_poly.type
_entity_poly.pdbx_seq_one_letter_code
_entity_poly.pdbx_strand_id
1 'polypeptide(L)'
;MAKNNLIGGSIWDEYSQKVQDRMNNPQHMGEFTQEDAQKANAKLIVADFGAESCGDAVRLYWLVDEKTDKIIDAKFKSFGCGTAIASSDTMVDLCIGKTVDEAVKITNLDVEFAMRDNPETPAVPPQKMHCSVMAYDVIKQAAAHYKGVDPEDFEDQIIVCECARVSLGTIKEVIKLNDLHTVEEITQFTKAGAFCKSCVKPGGHEKKDYYLVDILAETRAEMEREKLKDQSKTDIAFDDMTMVKQLKAVEAVLDSDVRPMLHGDGGDLEVIDIQKSENKNIDIYIRYLGACSGCSSGSGATLYAIENILQEELSPNIRVIPV
;
A
#
# COMPACT_ATOMS: atom_id res chain seq x y z
N MET A 1 13.47 9.09 -20.92
CA MET A 1 13.08 10.16 -21.87
C MET A 1 14.26 10.44 -22.78
N ALA A 2 14.05 10.40 -24.10
CA ALA A 2 15.10 10.67 -25.07
C ALA A 2 15.49 12.16 -25.02
N LYS A 3 16.80 12.42 -25.00
CA LYS A 3 17.47 13.75 -24.95
C LYS A 3 16.99 14.79 -25.98
N ASN A 4 16.11 14.43 -26.90
CA ASN A 4 15.79 15.23 -28.08
C ASN A 4 14.61 16.19 -27.90
N ASN A 5 13.88 16.16 -26.78
CA ASN A 5 12.80 17.14 -26.50
C ASN A 5 13.28 18.38 -25.71
N LEU A 6 14.57 18.49 -25.37
CA LEU A 6 15.11 19.61 -24.59
C LEU A 6 15.54 20.82 -25.45
N ILE A 7 15.14 20.86 -26.72
CA ILE A 7 15.44 21.97 -27.62
C ILE A 7 14.25 22.95 -27.62
N GLY A 8 14.05 23.68 -26.51
CA GLY A 8 13.19 24.87 -26.53
C GLY A 8 12.50 25.28 -25.24
N GLY A 9 12.31 24.38 -24.28
CA GLY A 9 11.62 24.68 -23.00
C GLY A 9 12.48 24.32 -21.79
N SER A 10 12.36 25.13 -20.74
CA SER A 10 12.85 24.78 -19.41
C SER A 10 12.09 23.55 -18.90
N ILE A 11 12.72 22.67 -18.13
CA ILE A 11 12.04 21.52 -17.48
C ILE A 11 10.85 21.97 -16.60
N TRP A 12 10.85 23.23 -16.21
CA TRP A 12 9.80 23.90 -15.44
C TRP A 12 8.57 24.24 -16.27
N ASP A 13 8.68 24.33 -17.60
CA ASP A 13 7.56 24.65 -18.50
C ASP A 13 6.55 23.48 -18.64
N GLU A 14 6.94 22.28 -18.20
CA GLU A 14 6.04 21.11 -18.13
C GLU A 14 5.22 21.05 -16.83
N TYR A 15 5.43 21.99 -15.90
CA TYR A 15 4.65 22.13 -14.68
C TYR A 15 3.82 23.41 -14.73
N SER A 16 2.56 23.29 -14.36
CA SER A 16 1.70 24.46 -14.14
C SER A 16 2.29 25.42 -13.10
N GLN A 17 1.94 26.70 -13.23
CA GLN A 17 2.34 27.73 -12.28
C GLN A 17 1.82 27.40 -10.87
N LYS A 18 0.59 26.90 -10.75
CA LYS A 18 0.05 26.45 -9.46
C LYS A 18 0.89 25.35 -8.80
N VAL A 19 1.38 24.37 -9.57
CA VAL A 19 2.28 23.34 -9.01
C VAL A 19 3.56 23.98 -8.51
N GLN A 20 4.17 24.87 -9.31
CA GLN A 20 5.39 25.57 -8.91
C GLN A 20 5.19 26.42 -7.65
N ASP A 21 4.06 27.11 -7.53
CA ASP A 21 3.73 27.94 -6.37
C ASP A 21 3.55 27.09 -5.11
N ARG A 22 2.80 25.99 -5.21
CA ARG A 22 2.56 25.04 -4.10
C ARG A 22 3.83 24.28 -3.71
N MET A 23 4.72 24.01 -4.67
CA MET A 23 6.04 23.43 -4.43
C MET A 23 6.92 24.35 -3.59
N ASN A 24 6.93 25.64 -3.91
CA ASN A 24 7.82 26.62 -3.28
C ASN A 24 7.24 27.20 -1.98
N ASN A 25 5.90 27.27 -1.88
CA ASN A 25 5.19 27.87 -0.75
C ASN A 25 3.89 27.09 -0.44
N PRO A 26 3.99 25.87 0.11
CA PRO A 26 2.81 25.10 0.50
C PRO A 26 2.05 25.81 1.64
N GLN A 27 0.73 25.90 1.54
CA GLN A 27 -0.09 26.67 2.47
C GLN A 27 -0.45 25.88 3.75
N HIS A 28 -0.54 24.56 3.64
CA HIS A 28 -1.03 23.69 4.71
C HIS A 28 0.06 22.79 5.30
N MET A 29 1.34 23.08 5.04
CA MET A 29 2.44 22.29 5.56
C MET A 29 2.59 22.51 7.07
N GLY A 30 2.61 21.42 7.83
CA GLY A 30 2.73 21.43 9.29
C GLY A 30 2.06 20.24 9.93
N GLU A 31 1.77 20.37 11.22
CA GLU A 31 1.06 19.33 11.98
C GLU A 31 0.07 19.94 12.97
N PHE A 32 -0.81 19.08 13.47
CA PHE A 32 -1.66 19.38 14.62
C PHE A 32 -1.27 18.50 15.79
N THR A 33 -1.38 19.07 16.98
CA THR A 33 -1.25 18.36 18.25
C THR A 33 -2.63 18.05 18.84
N GLN A 34 -2.67 17.15 19.84
CA GLN A 34 -3.90 16.88 20.58
C GLN A 34 -4.45 18.15 21.28
N GLU A 35 -3.57 19.07 21.69
CA GLU A 35 -4.01 20.35 22.26
C GLU A 35 -4.73 21.23 21.25
N ASP A 36 -4.30 21.24 19.98
CA ASP A 36 -4.94 22.02 18.92
C ASP A 36 -6.34 21.50 18.63
N ALA A 37 -6.50 20.17 18.60
CA ALA A 37 -7.79 19.51 18.43
C ALA A 37 -8.75 19.83 19.58
N GLN A 38 -8.26 19.82 20.82
CA GLN A 38 -9.05 20.22 22.00
C GLN A 38 -9.48 21.69 21.91
N LYS A 39 -8.58 22.61 21.52
CA LYS A 39 -8.91 24.04 21.34
C LYS A 39 -9.97 24.25 20.25
N ALA A 40 -9.93 23.45 19.19
CA ALA A 40 -10.89 23.49 18.10
C ALA A 40 -12.19 22.71 18.40
N ASN A 41 -12.27 22.02 19.55
CA ASN A 41 -13.35 21.10 19.89
C ASN A 41 -13.62 20.08 18.76
N ALA A 42 -12.54 19.49 18.23
CA ALA A 42 -12.54 18.57 17.11
C ALA A 42 -11.72 17.32 17.43
N LYS A 43 -11.95 16.24 16.68
CA LYS A 43 -11.17 15.01 16.74
C LYS A 43 -9.96 15.11 15.83
N LEU A 44 -8.77 14.86 16.37
CA LEU A 44 -7.55 14.75 15.59
C LEU A 44 -7.48 13.37 14.93
N ILE A 45 -7.32 13.36 13.61
CA ILE A 45 -7.03 12.17 12.83
C ILE A 45 -5.65 12.33 12.19
N VAL A 46 -4.83 11.29 12.31
CA VAL A 46 -3.50 11.23 11.71
C VAL A 46 -3.42 9.98 10.85
N ALA A 47 -2.97 10.11 9.61
CA ALA A 47 -2.80 9.00 8.68
C ALA A 47 -1.48 9.13 7.92
N ASP A 48 -0.88 7.99 7.57
CA ASP A 48 0.47 7.87 7.01
C ASP A 48 0.47 6.94 5.79
N PHE A 49 0.82 7.47 4.63
CA PHE A 49 0.94 6.69 3.42
C PHE A 49 2.29 6.91 2.74
N GLY A 50 2.86 5.84 2.18
CA GLY A 50 4.15 5.86 1.50
C GLY A 50 4.17 4.98 0.27
N ALA A 51 4.71 5.50 -0.84
CA ALA A 51 4.85 4.79 -2.09
C ALA A 51 6.25 4.18 -2.19
N GLU A 52 6.36 2.86 -1.97
CA GLU A 52 7.64 2.13 -2.02
C GLU A 52 8.37 2.27 -3.36
N SER A 53 7.62 2.44 -4.45
CA SER A 53 8.17 2.57 -5.81
C SER A 53 9.05 3.81 -6.04
N CYS A 54 8.79 4.91 -5.32
CA CYS A 54 9.53 6.17 -5.46
C CYS A 54 10.11 6.71 -4.15
N GLY A 55 9.74 6.12 -3.00
CA GLY A 55 10.20 6.53 -1.69
C GLY A 55 9.51 7.78 -1.14
N ASP A 56 8.50 8.30 -1.83
CA ASP A 56 7.69 9.44 -1.35
C ASP A 56 6.71 8.97 -0.26
N ALA A 57 6.50 9.81 0.75
CA ALA A 57 5.59 9.58 1.87
C ALA A 57 4.87 10.87 2.28
N VAL A 58 3.67 10.70 2.82
CA VAL A 58 2.83 11.79 3.33
C VAL A 58 2.16 11.38 4.63
N ARG A 59 2.18 12.31 5.58
CA ARG A 59 1.40 12.28 6.82
C ARG A 59 0.33 13.35 6.75
N LEU A 60 -0.93 12.94 6.83
CA LEU A 60 -2.10 13.81 6.83
C LEU A 60 -2.64 13.99 8.25
N TYR A 61 -3.01 15.22 8.59
CA TYR A 61 -3.64 15.59 9.84
C TYR A 61 -5.00 16.25 9.54
N TRP A 62 -6.09 15.70 10.07
CA TRP A 62 -7.41 16.33 10.02
C TRP A 62 -7.89 16.70 11.41
N LEU A 63 -8.55 17.85 11.51
CA LEU A 63 -9.43 18.20 12.61
C LEU A 63 -10.87 18.01 12.14
N VAL A 64 -11.58 17.05 12.73
CA VAL A 64 -12.95 16.69 12.33
C VAL A 64 -13.94 17.07 13.43
N ASP A 65 -14.98 17.82 13.09
CA ASP A 65 -16.13 18.06 13.96
C ASP A 65 -17.02 16.81 14.01
N GLU A 66 -17.00 16.09 15.13
CA GLU A 66 -17.74 14.85 15.32
C GLU A 66 -19.27 15.00 15.26
N LYS A 67 -19.79 16.23 15.35
CA LYS A 67 -21.25 16.47 15.24
C LYS A 67 -21.72 16.56 13.80
N THR A 68 -20.85 16.98 12.90
CA THR A 68 -21.19 17.26 11.51
C THR A 68 -20.40 16.41 10.51
N ASP A 69 -19.47 15.59 11.00
CA ASP A 69 -18.50 14.83 10.23
C ASP A 69 -17.66 15.69 9.28
N LYS A 70 -17.54 16.99 9.55
CA LYS A 70 -16.82 17.95 8.69
C LYS A 70 -15.37 18.10 9.09
N ILE A 71 -14.50 18.11 8.09
CA ILE A 71 -13.09 18.46 8.21
C ILE A 71 -13.01 19.98 8.34
N ILE A 72 -12.81 20.49 9.56
CA ILE A 72 -12.80 21.94 9.82
C ILE A 72 -11.46 22.59 9.49
N ASP A 73 -10.37 21.81 9.58
CA ASP A 73 -9.02 22.22 9.23
C ASP A 73 -8.18 20.97 8.95
N ALA A 74 -7.12 21.12 8.15
CA ALA A 74 -6.25 20.04 7.77
C ALA A 74 -4.82 20.52 7.48
N LYS A 75 -3.84 19.67 7.80
CA LYS A 75 -2.41 19.91 7.58
C LYS A 75 -1.72 18.66 7.07
N PHE A 76 -0.53 18.82 6.52
CA PHE A 76 0.28 17.68 6.10
C PHE A 76 1.78 17.87 6.39
N LYS A 77 2.48 16.76 6.53
CA LYS A 77 3.92 16.66 6.33
C LYS A 77 4.17 15.71 5.16
N SER A 78 5.10 16.04 4.28
CA SER A 78 5.48 15.16 3.18
C SER A 78 6.99 15.03 3.10
N PHE A 79 7.45 13.82 2.82
CA PHE A 79 8.81 13.52 2.44
C PHE A 79 8.79 13.03 1.00
N GLY A 80 9.44 13.72 0.07
CA GLY A 80 9.43 13.29 -1.31
C GLY A 80 9.80 14.39 -2.30
N CYS A 81 9.48 14.15 -3.57
CA CYS A 81 9.72 15.14 -4.61
C CYS A 81 8.78 16.36 -4.47
N GLY A 82 9.16 17.50 -5.07
CA GLY A 82 8.34 18.72 -4.99
C GLY A 82 6.90 18.52 -5.48
N THR A 83 6.68 17.67 -6.49
CA THR A 83 5.33 17.34 -6.97
C THR A 83 4.49 16.63 -5.91
N ALA A 84 5.10 15.82 -5.02
CA ALA A 84 4.42 15.21 -3.89
C ALA A 84 3.99 16.27 -2.86
N ILE A 85 4.82 17.29 -2.62
CA ILE A 85 4.49 18.43 -1.74
C ILE A 85 3.31 19.21 -2.32
N ALA A 86 3.35 19.58 -3.60
CA ALA A 86 2.28 20.33 -4.24
C ALA A 86 0.95 19.55 -4.31
N SER A 87 1.03 18.24 -4.60
CA SER A 87 -0.14 17.36 -4.62
C SER A 87 -0.75 17.23 -3.23
N SER A 88 0.08 17.08 -2.20
CA SER A 88 -0.38 16.98 -0.80
C SER A 88 -1.00 18.29 -0.30
N ASP A 89 -0.40 19.44 -0.64
CA ASP A 89 -0.95 20.74 -0.25
C ASP A 89 -2.31 21.01 -0.90
N THR A 90 -2.45 20.65 -2.18
CA THR A 90 -3.71 20.78 -2.93
C THR A 90 -4.76 19.81 -2.42
N MET A 91 -4.36 18.57 -2.10
CA MET A 91 -5.25 17.58 -1.49
C MET A 91 -5.84 18.08 -0.18
N VAL A 92 -5.01 18.65 0.71
CA VAL A 92 -5.47 19.22 1.97
C VAL A 92 -6.48 20.34 1.74
N ASP A 93 -6.18 21.26 0.81
CA ASP A 93 -7.07 22.36 0.42
C ASP A 93 -8.45 21.85 -0.03
N LEU A 94 -8.48 20.77 -0.83
CA LEU A 94 -9.73 20.15 -1.30
C LEU A 94 -10.53 19.46 -0.18
N CYS A 95 -9.88 19.01 0.89
CA CYS A 95 -10.54 18.31 2.00
C CYS A 95 -11.23 19.29 2.98
N ILE A 96 -10.67 20.49 3.17
CA ILE A 96 -11.18 21.45 4.16
C ILE A 96 -12.62 21.86 3.80
N GLY A 97 -13.51 21.79 4.79
CA GLY A 97 -14.93 22.13 4.68
C GLY A 97 -15.84 21.01 4.15
N LYS A 98 -15.27 19.90 3.66
CA LYS A 98 -16.02 18.70 3.25
C LYS A 98 -16.34 17.81 4.45
N THR A 99 -17.38 17.00 4.32
CA THR A 99 -17.55 15.86 5.22
C THR A 99 -16.51 14.78 4.91
N VAL A 100 -16.24 13.88 5.87
CA VAL A 100 -15.35 12.73 5.65
C VAL A 100 -15.83 11.89 4.45
N ASP A 101 -17.14 11.71 4.27
CA ASP A 101 -17.73 10.99 3.12
C ASP A 101 -17.54 11.68 1.78
N GLU A 102 -17.52 13.01 1.78
CA GLU A 102 -17.23 13.79 0.58
C GLU A 102 -15.74 13.79 0.27
N ALA A 103 -14.88 13.81 1.30
CA ALA A 103 -13.44 13.79 1.15
C ALA A 103 -12.95 12.49 0.52
N VAL A 104 -13.49 11.32 0.91
CA VAL A 104 -13.14 10.01 0.33
C VAL A 104 -13.41 9.93 -1.18
N LYS A 105 -14.30 10.77 -1.71
CA LYS A 105 -14.62 10.82 -3.14
C LYS A 105 -13.62 11.66 -3.94
N ILE A 106 -12.71 12.40 -3.30
CA ILE A 106 -11.65 13.14 -3.98
C ILE A 106 -10.73 12.13 -4.63
N THR A 107 -10.57 12.22 -5.94
CA THR A 107 -9.69 11.36 -6.72
C THR A 107 -8.33 12.02 -6.96
N ASN A 108 -7.36 11.23 -7.41
CA ASN A 108 -6.10 11.75 -7.93
C ASN A 108 -6.30 12.75 -9.09
N LEU A 109 -7.33 12.55 -9.91
CA LEU A 109 -7.67 13.45 -11.02
C LEU A 109 -8.20 14.78 -10.51
N ASP A 110 -8.98 14.80 -9.42
CA ASP A 110 -9.46 16.05 -8.83
C ASP A 110 -8.30 16.91 -8.31
N VAL A 111 -7.31 16.28 -7.67
CA VAL A 111 -6.07 16.94 -7.22
C VAL A 111 -5.31 17.49 -8.42
N GLU A 112 -5.13 16.69 -9.48
CA GLU A 112 -4.43 17.14 -10.68
C GLU A 112 -5.16 18.29 -11.39
N PHE A 113 -6.49 18.20 -11.54
CA PHE A 113 -7.32 19.25 -12.14
C PHE A 113 -7.27 20.55 -11.33
N ALA A 114 -7.29 20.48 -10.00
CA ALA A 114 -7.17 21.65 -9.14
C ALA A 114 -5.83 22.39 -9.34
N MET A 115 -4.78 21.63 -9.63
CA MET A 115 -3.45 22.14 -9.92
C MET A 115 -3.27 22.65 -11.36
N ARG A 116 -4.21 22.46 -12.29
CA ARG A 116 -4.04 22.96 -13.67
C ARG A 116 -4.18 24.48 -13.74
N ASP A 117 -3.36 25.11 -14.58
CA ASP A 117 -3.53 26.53 -14.94
C ASP A 117 -4.71 26.73 -15.90
N ASN A 118 -4.97 25.74 -16.76
CA ASN A 118 -6.09 25.73 -17.69
C ASN A 118 -6.63 24.29 -17.88
N PRO A 119 -7.91 24.11 -18.28
CA PRO A 119 -8.52 22.78 -18.35
C PRO A 119 -7.87 21.80 -19.34
N GLU A 120 -7.19 22.28 -20.38
CA GLU A 120 -6.68 21.45 -21.47
C GLU A 120 -5.26 20.95 -21.26
N THR A 121 -4.48 21.64 -20.41
CA THR A 121 -3.07 21.32 -20.16
C THR A 121 -2.92 20.62 -18.82
N PRO A 122 -2.31 19.41 -18.77
CA PRO A 122 -2.00 18.75 -17.51
C PRO A 122 -1.16 19.62 -16.59
N ALA A 123 -1.38 19.51 -15.28
CA ALA A 123 -0.69 20.30 -14.26
C ALA A 123 0.77 19.84 -14.07
N VAL A 124 1.03 18.56 -14.35
CA VAL A 124 2.32 17.88 -14.17
C VAL A 124 2.62 16.96 -15.36
N PRO A 125 3.90 16.61 -15.60
CA PRO A 125 4.27 15.63 -16.61
C PRO A 125 3.64 14.25 -16.32
N PRO A 126 3.34 13.44 -17.36
CA PRO A 126 2.67 12.14 -17.19
C PRO A 126 3.36 11.19 -16.19
N GLN A 127 4.69 11.23 -16.09
CA GLN A 127 5.46 10.36 -15.18
C GLN A 127 5.26 10.72 -13.71
N LYS A 128 4.76 11.93 -13.40
CA LYS A 128 4.55 12.45 -12.05
C LYS A 128 3.12 12.35 -11.55
N MET A 129 2.21 11.78 -12.35
CA MET A 129 0.81 11.56 -11.97
C MET A 129 0.64 10.68 -10.72
N HIS A 130 1.60 9.80 -10.42
CA HIS A 130 1.57 8.94 -9.23
C HIS A 130 1.58 9.74 -7.91
N CYS A 131 2.14 10.96 -7.89
CA CYS A 131 2.12 11.83 -6.71
C CYS A 131 0.69 12.24 -6.32
N SER A 132 -0.24 12.31 -7.28
CA SER A 132 -1.65 12.57 -7.03
C SER A 132 -2.40 11.32 -6.56
N VAL A 133 -1.90 10.11 -6.86
CA VAL A 133 -2.44 8.85 -6.33
C VAL A 133 -2.14 8.73 -4.84
N MET A 134 -0.93 9.11 -4.41
CA MET A 134 -0.56 9.14 -2.99
C MET A 134 -1.51 9.99 -2.14
N ALA A 135 -2.01 11.09 -2.69
CA ALA A 135 -2.99 11.95 -2.03
C ALA A 135 -4.34 11.26 -1.82
N TYR A 136 -4.77 10.43 -2.78
CA TYR A 136 -6.03 9.69 -2.66
C TYR A 136 -5.95 8.62 -1.56
N ASP A 137 -4.84 7.88 -1.49
CA ASP A 137 -4.70 6.77 -0.55
C ASP A 137 -4.61 7.26 0.91
N VAL A 138 -3.93 8.39 1.16
CA VAL A 138 -3.86 8.94 2.52
C VAL A 138 -5.21 9.49 3.01
N ILE A 139 -6.07 10.02 2.12
CA ILE A 139 -7.44 10.45 2.45
C ILE A 139 -8.25 9.24 2.93
N LYS A 140 -8.17 8.11 2.24
CA LYS A 140 -8.89 6.89 2.65
C LYS A 140 -8.44 6.40 4.00
N GLN A 141 -7.13 6.36 4.25
CA GLN A 141 -6.61 5.97 5.55
C GLN A 141 -7.10 6.91 6.66
N ALA A 142 -7.12 8.23 6.41
CA ALA A 142 -7.66 9.18 7.38
C ALA A 142 -9.16 8.95 7.63
N ALA A 143 -9.94 8.73 6.58
CA ALA A 143 -11.37 8.43 6.72
C ALA A 143 -11.62 7.12 7.48
N ALA A 144 -10.82 6.10 7.23
CA ALA A 144 -10.83 4.83 7.94
C ALA A 144 -10.53 4.97 9.42
N HIS A 145 -9.48 5.72 9.76
CA HIS A 145 -9.14 6.03 11.15
C HIS A 145 -10.27 6.80 11.84
N TYR A 146 -10.95 7.71 11.13
CA TYR A 146 -12.08 8.45 11.68
C TYR A 146 -13.27 7.54 11.98
N LYS A 147 -13.64 6.69 11.02
CA LYS A 147 -14.82 5.82 11.08
C LYS A 147 -14.61 4.51 11.85
N GLY A 148 -13.37 4.12 12.11
CA GLY A 148 -13.04 2.85 12.75
C GLY A 148 -13.35 1.64 11.86
N VAL A 149 -13.15 1.77 10.55
CA VAL A 149 -13.32 0.69 9.56
C VAL A 149 -12.02 0.50 8.78
N ASP A 150 -11.88 -0.59 8.03
CA ASP A 150 -10.68 -0.82 7.23
C ASP A 150 -10.63 0.16 6.04
N PRO A 151 -9.47 0.77 5.69
CA PRO A 151 -9.33 1.58 4.47
C PRO A 151 -9.84 0.89 3.18
N GLU A 152 -9.72 -0.43 3.09
CA GLU A 152 -10.19 -1.23 1.95
C GLU A 152 -11.73 -1.21 1.84
N ASP A 153 -12.44 -1.11 2.96
CA ASP A 153 -13.92 -1.08 3.00
C ASP A 153 -14.51 0.15 2.27
N PHE A 154 -13.73 1.23 2.07
CA PHE A 154 -14.22 2.44 1.40
C PHE A 154 -14.22 2.32 -0.12
N GLU A 155 -13.19 1.70 -0.71
CA GLU A 155 -13.21 1.38 -2.14
C GLU A 155 -14.37 0.46 -2.45
N ASP A 156 -14.61 -0.51 -1.58
CA ASP A 156 -15.63 -1.52 -1.77
C ASP A 156 -17.05 -0.96 -1.77
N GLN A 157 -17.26 0.24 -1.21
CA GLN A 157 -18.55 0.94 -1.19
C GLN A 157 -18.79 1.83 -2.43
N ILE A 158 -17.79 2.09 -3.27
CA ILE A 158 -17.94 2.94 -4.45
C ILE A 158 -18.95 2.33 -5.42
N ILE A 159 -20.05 3.02 -5.74
CA ILE A 159 -21.05 2.52 -6.69
C ILE A 159 -20.54 2.67 -8.13
N VAL A 160 -20.20 1.54 -8.76
CA VAL A 160 -19.74 1.48 -10.16
C VAL A 160 -20.92 1.44 -11.13
N CYS A 161 -22.00 0.73 -10.77
CA CYS A 161 -23.20 0.65 -11.60
C CYS A 161 -24.43 1.13 -10.82
N GLU A 162 -24.91 2.34 -11.13
CA GLU A 162 -26.11 2.91 -10.48
C GLU A 162 -27.39 2.15 -10.85
N CYS A 163 -27.51 1.64 -12.08
CA CYS A 163 -28.71 0.92 -12.53
C CYS A 163 -28.96 -0.35 -11.73
N ALA A 164 -27.90 -1.10 -11.44
CA ALA A 164 -27.96 -2.34 -10.69
C ALA A 164 -27.57 -2.14 -9.20
N ARG A 165 -27.20 -0.92 -8.81
CA ARG A 165 -26.65 -0.55 -7.49
C ARG A 165 -25.53 -1.50 -7.04
N VAL A 166 -24.56 -1.71 -7.92
CA VAL A 166 -23.43 -2.59 -7.66
C VAL A 166 -22.20 -1.75 -7.34
N SER A 167 -21.55 -2.06 -6.22
CA SER A 167 -20.32 -1.41 -5.81
C SER A 167 -19.07 -2.07 -6.39
N LEU A 168 -17.95 -1.35 -6.34
CA LEU A 168 -16.64 -1.82 -6.79
C LEU A 168 -16.24 -3.09 -6.02
N GLY A 169 -16.46 -3.12 -4.71
CA GLY A 169 -16.15 -4.27 -3.87
C GLY A 169 -16.93 -5.50 -4.28
N THR A 170 -18.24 -5.37 -4.49
CA THR A 170 -19.07 -6.48 -4.99
C THR A 170 -18.56 -7.00 -6.33
N ILE A 171 -18.09 -6.13 -7.24
CA ILE A 171 -17.54 -6.57 -8.53
C ILE A 171 -16.22 -7.32 -8.32
N LYS A 172 -15.28 -6.75 -7.57
CA LYS A 172 -13.98 -7.37 -7.25
C LYS A 172 -14.18 -8.74 -6.57
N GLU A 173 -15.05 -8.81 -5.56
CA GLU A 173 -15.37 -10.02 -4.82
C GLU A 173 -15.94 -11.10 -5.75
N VAL A 174 -16.92 -10.77 -6.58
CA VAL A 174 -17.53 -11.73 -7.51
C VAL A 174 -16.54 -12.23 -8.56
N ILE A 175 -15.62 -11.38 -9.05
CA ILE A 175 -14.51 -11.78 -9.92
C ILE A 175 -13.61 -12.79 -9.21
N LYS A 176 -13.19 -12.48 -7.98
CA LYS A 176 -12.28 -13.34 -7.18
C LYS A 176 -12.94 -14.68 -6.84
N LEU A 177 -14.17 -14.68 -6.33
CA LEU A 177 -14.87 -15.89 -5.87
C LEU A 177 -15.23 -16.86 -7.00
N ASN A 178 -15.51 -16.34 -8.20
CA ASN A 178 -15.97 -17.16 -9.34
C ASN A 178 -14.94 -17.28 -10.45
N ASP A 179 -13.72 -16.74 -10.27
CA ASP A 179 -12.66 -16.67 -11.28
C ASP A 179 -13.18 -16.15 -12.63
N LEU A 180 -13.79 -14.96 -12.65
CA LEU A 180 -14.40 -14.41 -13.86
C LEU A 180 -13.34 -13.83 -14.82
N HIS A 181 -13.52 -14.04 -16.14
CA HIS A 181 -12.57 -13.62 -17.18
C HIS A 181 -13.13 -12.60 -18.16
N THR A 182 -14.44 -12.35 -18.12
CA THR A 182 -15.14 -11.48 -19.07
C THR A 182 -16.13 -10.54 -18.39
N VAL A 183 -16.42 -9.40 -19.02
CA VAL A 183 -17.40 -8.44 -18.50
C VAL A 183 -18.82 -9.00 -18.59
N GLU A 184 -19.07 -9.87 -19.57
CA GLU A 184 -20.32 -10.59 -19.72
C GLU A 184 -20.60 -11.47 -18.49
N GLU A 185 -19.59 -12.17 -17.97
CA GLU A 185 -19.72 -12.95 -16.74
C GLU A 185 -20.01 -12.03 -15.54
N ILE A 186 -19.27 -10.92 -15.38
CA ILE A 186 -19.56 -9.94 -14.32
C ILE A 186 -21.03 -9.50 -14.40
N THR A 187 -21.51 -9.21 -15.61
CA THR A 187 -22.91 -8.80 -15.85
C THR A 187 -23.89 -9.91 -15.48
N GLN A 188 -23.58 -11.18 -15.73
CA GLN A 188 -24.46 -12.30 -15.39
C GLN A 188 -24.64 -12.45 -13.88
N PHE A 189 -23.55 -12.35 -13.11
CA PHE A 189 -23.54 -12.50 -11.66
C PHE A 189 -24.08 -11.24 -10.95
N THR A 190 -23.62 -10.06 -11.32
CA THR A 190 -23.91 -8.81 -10.59
C THR A 190 -25.06 -7.99 -11.18
N LYS A 191 -25.45 -8.25 -12.44
CA LYS A 191 -26.33 -7.39 -13.27
C LYS A 191 -25.74 -6.01 -13.60
N ALA A 192 -24.52 -5.69 -13.16
CA ALA A 192 -23.83 -4.46 -13.56
C ALA A 192 -23.64 -4.45 -15.08
N GLY A 193 -23.92 -3.32 -15.74
CA GLY A 193 -23.78 -3.19 -17.20
C GLY A 193 -24.92 -3.80 -18.03
N ALA A 194 -25.91 -4.46 -17.43
CA ALA A 194 -27.03 -5.07 -18.17
C ALA A 194 -27.98 -4.05 -18.83
N PHE A 195 -28.07 -2.83 -18.28
CA PHE A 195 -29.08 -1.82 -18.65
C PHE A 195 -28.50 -0.72 -19.55
N CYS A 196 -27.96 0.37 -18.97
CA CYS A 196 -27.47 1.53 -19.72
C CYS A 196 -26.08 1.33 -20.35
N LYS A 197 -25.34 0.29 -19.92
CA LYS A 197 -23.98 -0.06 -20.34
C LYS A 197 -22.90 1.00 -20.08
N SER A 198 -23.21 2.09 -19.38
CA SER A 198 -22.25 3.17 -19.09
C SER A 198 -21.04 2.70 -18.30
N CYS A 199 -21.23 1.77 -17.36
CA CYS A 199 -20.13 1.21 -16.57
C CYS A 199 -19.33 0.14 -17.31
N VAL A 200 -19.70 -0.29 -18.52
CA VAL A 200 -19.02 -1.41 -19.20
C VAL A 200 -17.66 -0.98 -19.74
N LYS A 201 -17.62 0.11 -20.50
CA LYS A 201 -16.42 0.68 -21.12
C LYS A 201 -16.65 2.15 -21.50
N PRO A 202 -15.60 2.93 -21.79
CA PRO A 202 -15.75 4.30 -22.27
C PRO A 202 -16.65 4.40 -23.51
N GLY A 203 -17.46 5.46 -23.58
CA GLY A 203 -18.39 5.71 -24.69
C GLY A 203 -19.82 5.20 -24.49
N GLY A 204 -20.21 4.87 -23.25
CA GLY A 204 -21.59 4.58 -22.87
C GLY A 204 -22.48 5.83 -22.76
N HIS A 205 -23.68 5.67 -22.20
CA HIS A 205 -24.69 6.75 -22.09
C HIS A 205 -24.21 7.96 -21.28
N GLU A 206 -23.33 7.72 -20.31
CA GLU A 206 -22.67 8.76 -19.51
C GLU A 206 -21.23 8.32 -19.22
N LYS A 207 -20.37 9.28 -18.89
CA LYS A 207 -19.00 9.01 -18.46
C LYS A 207 -19.02 8.42 -17.05
N LYS A 208 -18.23 7.38 -16.82
CA LYS A 208 -17.98 6.80 -15.50
C LYS A 208 -16.52 6.93 -15.11
N ASP A 209 -16.27 6.95 -13.81
CA ASP A 209 -14.92 6.98 -13.24
C ASP A 209 -14.28 5.59 -13.23
N TYR A 210 -15.11 4.55 -13.16
CA TYR A 210 -14.71 3.15 -13.21
C TYR A 210 -15.48 2.40 -14.29
N TYR A 211 -14.78 1.54 -15.04
CA TYR A 211 -15.38 0.65 -16.03
C TYR A 211 -15.12 -0.81 -15.68
N LEU A 212 -16.09 -1.68 -15.96
CA LEU A 212 -16.01 -3.12 -15.72
C LEU A 212 -14.83 -3.76 -16.45
N VAL A 213 -14.48 -3.27 -17.65
CA VAL A 213 -13.30 -3.75 -18.38
C VAL A 213 -12.00 -3.50 -17.61
N ASP A 214 -11.88 -2.34 -16.96
CA ASP A 214 -10.68 -1.94 -16.23
C ASP A 214 -10.62 -2.66 -14.89
N ILE A 215 -11.74 -2.69 -14.15
CA ILE A 215 -11.86 -3.41 -12.87
C ILE A 215 -11.52 -4.89 -13.05
N LEU A 216 -12.03 -5.52 -14.12
CA LEU A 216 -11.74 -6.92 -14.42
C LEU A 216 -10.24 -7.14 -14.68
N ALA A 217 -9.63 -6.31 -15.51
CA ALA A 217 -8.21 -6.41 -15.84
C ALA A 217 -7.32 -6.21 -14.61
N GLU A 218 -7.62 -5.22 -13.78
CA GLU A 218 -6.88 -4.90 -12.55
C GLU A 218 -7.02 -6.02 -11.52
N THR A 219 -8.24 -6.47 -11.25
CA THR A 219 -8.53 -7.54 -10.27
C THR A 219 -7.85 -8.85 -10.70
N ARG A 220 -7.91 -9.21 -11.98
CA ARG A 220 -7.24 -10.40 -12.51
C ARG A 220 -5.71 -10.28 -12.42
N ALA A 221 -5.16 -9.11 -12.73
CA ALA A 221 -3.73 -8.87 -12.59
C ALA A 221 -3.28 -8.95 -11.11
N GLU A 222 -4.12 -8.53 -10.17
CA GLU A 222 -3.90 -8.70 -8.73
C GLU A 222 -3.92 -10.18 -8.34
N MET A 223 -4.94 -10.93 -8.73
CA MET A 223 -5.05 -12.38 -8.49
C MET A 223 -3.84 -13.15 -9.05
N GLU A 224 -3.37 -12.80 -10.24
CA GLU A 224 -2.16 -13.41 -10.82
C GLU A 224 -0.89 -13.01 -10.05
N ARG A 225 -0.77 -11.76 -9.59
CA ARG A 225 0.36 -11.34 -8.74
C ARG A 225 0.35 -12.08 -7.40
N GLU A 226 -0.80 -12.26 -6.78
CA GLU A 226 -0.96 -13.03 -5.54
C GLU A 226 -0.61 -14.50 -5.77
N LYS A 227 -1.11 -15.09 -6.85
CA LYS A 227 -0.77 -16.46 -7.25
C LYS A 227 0.73 -16.63 -7.52
N LEU A 228 1.38 -15.66 -8.16
CA LEU A 228 2.83 -15.67 -8.36
C LEU A 228 3.60 -15.48 -7.06
N LYS A 229 3.09 -14.69 -6.10
CA LYS A 229 3.67 -14.56 -4.76
C LYS A 229 3.55 -15.87 -3.97
N ASP A 230 2.40 -16.55 -4.04
CA ASP A 230 2.19 -17.85 -3.42
C ASP A 230 3.00 -18.97 -4.09
N GLN A 231 3.10 -18.96 -5.43
CA GLN A 231 3.98 -19.87 -6.17
C GLN A 231 5.46 -19.61 -5.88
N SER A 232 5.85 -18.36 -5.62
CA SER A 232 7.21 -18.02 -5.19
C SER A 232 7.54 -18.53 -3.77
N LYS A 233 6.53 -18.88 -2.98
CA LYS A 233 6.68 -19.62 -1.72
C LYS A 233 6.76 -21.14 -1.91
N THR A 234 6.41 -21.71 -3.08
CA THR A 234 6.20 -23.18 -3.20
C THR A 234 6.99 -23.97 -4.24
N ASP A 235 7.82 -23.41 -5.14
CA ASP A 235 8.44 -24.25 -6.21
C ASP A 235 9.96 -24.12 -6.42
N ILE A 236 10.73 -23.73 -5.40
CA ILE A 236 12.19 -23.97 -5.41
C ILE A 236 12.50 -24.76 -4.15
N ALA A 237 12.98 -25.99 -4.30
CA ALA A 237 13.49 -26.77 -3.17
C ALA A 237 14.50 -25.90 -2.41
N PHE A 238 14.44 -25.88 -1.08
CA PHE A 238 15.28 -25.01 -0.26
C PHE A 238 16.76 -25.07 -0.68
N ASP A 239 17.25 -26.25 -1.06
CA ASP A 239 18.60 -26.51 -1.54
C ASP A 239 19.00 -25.73 -2.80
N ASP A 240 18.03 -25.44 -3.68
CA ASP A 240 18.19 -24.74 -4.96
C ASP A 240 17.92 -23.23 -4.86
N MET A 241 17.53 -22.74 -3.68
CA MET A 241 17.32 -21.32 -3.45
C MET A 241 18.64 -20.53 -3.45
N THR A 242 18.56 -19.27 -3.90
CA THR A 242 19.64 -18.28 -3.72
C THR A 242 19.85 -17.98 -2.24
N MET A 243 21.07 -17.63 -1.82
CA MET A 243 21.41 -17.37 -0.40
C MET A 243 20.45 -16.38 0.28
N VAL A 244 20.07 -15.30 -0.40
CA VAL A 244 19.13 -14.30 0.13
C VAL A 244 17.73 -14.89 0.37
N LYS A 245 17.29 -15.82 -0.49
CA LYS A 245 15.99 -16.51 -0.33
C LYS A 245 16.06 -17.56 0.77
N GLN A 246 17.16 -18.30 0.88
CA GLN A 246 17.38 -19.25 1.99
C GLN A 246 17.34 -18.51 3.33
N LEU A 247 18.03 -17.36 3.44
CA LEU A 247 18.01 -16.54 4.64
C LEU A 247 16.60 -16.09 5.01
N LYS A 248 15.81 -15.59 4.04
CA LYS A 248 14.43 -15.18 4.28
C LYS A 248 13.53 -16.35 4.71
N ALA A 249 13.71 -17.54 4.11
CA ALA A 249 12.93 -18.72 4.47
C ALA A 249 13.28 -19.22 5.89
N VAL A 250 14.56 -19.21 6.24
CA VAL A 250 15.04 -19.54 7.59
C VAL A 250 14.50 -18.54 8.61
N GLU A 251 14.64 -17.24 8.37
CA GLU A 251 14.12 -16.19 9.27
C GLU A 251 12.61 -16.33 9.48
N ALA A 252 11.84 -16.63 8.42
CA ALA A 252 10.40 -16.82 8.53
C ALA A 252 10.02 -17.98 9.45
N VAL A 253 10.67 -19.15 9.32
CA VAL A 253 10.43 -20.32 10.19
C VAL A 253 10.91 -20.04 11.63
N LEU A 254 12.03 -19.33 11.79
CA LEU A 254 12.51 -18.95 13.11
C LEU A 254 11.54 -18.00 13.81
N ASP A 255 10.96 -17.02 13.09
CA ASP A 255 9.95 -16.10 13.62
C ASP A 255 8.64 -16.79 14.00
N SER A 256 8.17 -17.76 13.20
CA SER A 256 6.90 -18.45 13.45
C SER A 256 7.00 -19.49 14.55
N ASP A 257 8.06 -20.31 14.54
CA ASP A 257 8.06 -21.57 15.28
C ASP A 257 9.12 -21.65 16.39
N VAL A 258 10.18 -20.83 16.32
CA VAL A 258 11.31 -20.93 17.26
C VAL A 258 11.36 -19.76 18.24
N ARG A 259 11.38 -18.52 17.75
CA ARG A 259 11.49 -17.30 18.56
C ARG A 259 10.37 -17.19 19.59
N PRO A 260 9.09 -17.52 19.31
CA PRO A 260 8.04 -17.50 20.34
C PRO A 260 8.34 -18.42 21.52
N MET A 261 8.97 -19.58 21.28
CA MET A 261 9.38 -20.50 22.33
C MET A 261 10.55 -19.94 23.16
N LEU A 262 11.53 -19.31 22.51
CA LEU A 262 12.71 -18.74 23.17
C LEU A 262 12.40 -17.45 23.94
N HIS A 263 11.56 -16.58 23.38
CA HIS A 263 11.12 -15.34 24.03
C HIS A 263 10.33 -15.64 25.30
N GLY A 264 9.58 -16.74 25.34
CA GLY A 264 8.89 -17.23 26.54
C GLY A 264 9.85 -17.49 27.72
N ASP A 265 11.08 -17.90 27.42
CA ASP A 265 12.14 -18.18 28.39
C ASP A 265 13.14 -17.00 28.56
N GLY A 266 12.85 -15.84 27.94
CA GLY A 266 13.69 -14.64 28.02
C GLY A 266 14.98 -14.70 27.20
N GLY A 267 15.05 -15.60 26.23
CA GLY A 267 16.14 -15.71 25.27
C GLY A 267 15.70 -15.37 23.85
N ASP A 268 16.66 -15.32 22.92
CA ASP A 268 16.42 -15.10 21.50
C ASP A 268 17.57 -15.69 20.67
N LEU A 269 17.50 -15.60 19.35
CA LEU A 269 18.58 -15.94 18.44
C LEU A 269 18.62 -15.05 17.19
N GLU A 270 19.82 -14.93 16.62
CA GLU A 270 20.07 -14.29 15.33
C GLU A 270 20.79 -15.26 14.38
N VAL A 271 20.43 -15.22 13.09
CA VAL A 271 21.18 -15.93 12.05
C VAL A 271 22.36 -15.07 11.62
N ILE A 272 23.57 -15.62 11.71
CA ILE A 272 24.81 -14.93 11.36
C ILE A 272 25.17 -15.17 9.90
N ASP A 273 25.09 -16.43 9.45
CA ASP A 273 25.50 -16.83 8.12
C ASP A 273 24.85 -18.15 7.68
N ILE A 274 24.77 -18.37 6.38
CA ILE A 274 24.31 -19.62 5.77
C ILE A 274 25.34 -20.06 4.74
N GLN A 275 25.99 -21.20 4.98
CA GLN A 275 27.03 -21.74 4.09
C GLN A 275 26.60 -23.08 3.51
N LYS A 276 26.87 -23.30 2.22
CA LYS A 276 26.72 -24.61 1.59
C LYS A 276 28.03 -25.38 1.76
N SER A 277 27.99 -26.47 2.53
CA SER A 277 29.14 -27.35 2.72
C SER A 277 29.40 -28.19 1.47
N GLU A 278 30.65 -28.62 1.27
CA GLU A 278 31.07 -29.46 0.12
C GLU A 278 30.25 -30.77 0.01
N ASN A 279 29.66 -31.23 1.12
CA ASN A 279 28.87 -32.46 1.21
C ASN A 279 27.36 -32.28 0.98
N LYS A 280 26.91 -31.17 0.36
CA LYS A 280 25.49 -30.80 0.15
C LYS A 280 24.69 -30.46 1.42
N ASN A 281 25.33 -30.35 2.57
CA ASN A 281 24.68 -29.85 3.78
C ASN A 281 24.63 -28.32 3.76
N ILE A 282 23.59 -27.75 4.37
CA ILE A 282 23.40 -26.31 4.52
C ILE A 282 23.64 -25.96 5.99
N ASP A 283 24.77 -25.34 6.26
CA ASP A 283 25.21 -24.98 7.60
C ASP A 283 24.70 -23.58 7.94
N ILE A 284 23.78 -23.51 8.90
CA ILE A 284 23.19 -22.26 9.39
C ILE A 284 23.89 -21.89 10.69
N TYR A 285 24.63 -20.79 10.68
CA TYR A 285 25.31 -20.28 11.85
C TYR A 285 24.38 -19.37 12.63
N ILE A 286 24.09 -19.72 13.88
CA ILE A 286 23.22 -18.93 14.76
C ILE A 286 23.97 -18.44 15.99
N ARG A 287 23.59 -17.27 16.48
CA ARG A 287 24.04 -16.77 17.78
C ARG A 287 22.85 -16.65 18.71
N TYR A 288 22.98 -17.21 19.91
CA TYR A 288 21.99 -17.02 20.95
C TYR A 288 22.12 -15.64 21.60
N LEU A 289 20.98 -15.04 21.88
CA LEU A 289 20.85 -13.75 22.56
C LEU A 289 20.07 -13.92 23.87
N GLY A 290 20.18 -12.94 24.77
CA GLY A 290 19.45 -12.93 26.04
C GLY A 290 19.83 -14.10 26.97
N ALA A 291 18.83 -14.68 27.65
CA ALA A 291 19.04 -15.79 28.59
C ALA A 291 19.63 -17.05 27.93
N CYS A 292 19.58 -17.17 26.60
CA CYS A 292 20.12 -18.30 25.86
C CYS A 292 21.65 -18.25 25.66
N SER A 293 22.32 -17.10 25.86
CA SER A 293 23.76 -16.96 25.57
C SER A 293 24.69 -17.71 26.53
N GLY A 294 24.17 -18.30 27.60
CA GLY A 294 24.96 -19.01 28.62
C GLY A 294 24.24 -20.18 29.31
N CYS A 295 23.08 -20.59 28.79
CA CYS A 295 22.31 -21.70 29.35
C CYS A 295 22.89 -23.04 28.87
N SER A 296 23.15 -23.99 29.79
CA SER A 296 23.62 -25.34 29.45
C SER A 296 22.67 -26.10 28.53
N SER A 297 21.39 -25.73 28.51
CA SER A 297 20.38 -26.26 27.59
C SER A 297 20.48 -25.69 26.17
N GLY A 298 21.05 -24.48 26.01
CA GLY A 298 21.24 -23.81 24.72
C GLY A 298 22.22 -24.54 23.80
N SER A 299 23.16 -25.30 24.36
CA SER A 299 24.19 -26.05 23.62
C SER A 299 23.75 -27.46 23.19
N GLY A 300 22.54 -27.90 23.55
CA GLY A 300 22.09 -29.29 23.33
C GLY A 300 20.64 -29.41 22.91
N ALA A 301 19.71 -29.41 23.87
CA ALA A 301 18.30 -29.69 23.61
C ALA A 301 17.63 -28.62 22.74
N THR A 302 17.92 -27.34 22.99
CA THR A 302 17.37 -26.23 22.21
C THR A 302 17.94 -26.23 20.80
N LEU A 303 19.25 -26.43 20.66
CA LEU A 303 19.90 -26.52 19.34
C LEU A 303 19.31 -27.66 18.50
N TYR A 304 19.09 -28.82 19.11
CA TYR A 304 18.48 -29.97 18.44
C TYR A 304 17.02 -29.70 18.03
N ALA A 305 16.25 -29.01 18.87
CA ALA A 305 14.88 -28.62 18.52
C ALA A 305 14.83 -27.65 17.33
N ILE A 306 15.72 -26.65 17.31
CA ILE A 306 15.83 -25.68 16.22
C ILE A 306 16.23 -26.40 14.92
N GLU A 307 17.23 -27.28 14.98
CA GLU A 307 17.66 -28.06 13.82
C GLU A 307 16.54 -28.94 13.27
N ASN A 308 15.79 -29.64 14.13
CA ASN A 308 14.66 -30.47 13.68
C ASN A 308 13.55 -29.64 13.02
N ILE A 309 13.17 -28.50 13.60
CA ILE A 309 12.13 -27.63 13.03
C ILE A 309 12.55 -27.14 11.64
N LEU A 310 13.80 -26.69 11.49
CA LEU A 310 14.31 -26.24 10.19
C LEU A 310 14.42 -27.41 9.19
N GLN A 311 14.75 -28.61 9.64
CA GLN A 311 14.79 -29.80 8.78
C GLN A 311 13.40 -30.24 8.30
N GLU A 312 12.39 -30.17 9.17
CA GLU A 312 11.01 -30.53 8.85
C GLU A 312 10.35 -29.51 7.90
N GLU A 313 10.57 -28.22 8.13
CA GLU A 313 9.90 -27.15 7.39
C GLU A 313 10.62 -26.75 6.09
N LEU A 314 11.95 -26.91 6.02
CA LEU A 314 12.75 -26.38 4.89
C LEU A 314 13.52 -27.47 4.13
N SER A 315 14.44 -28.18 4.78
CA SER A 315 15.25 -29.22 4.13
C SER A 315 15.94 -30.16 5.13
N PRO A 316 15.92 -31.49 4.90
CA PRO A 316 16.60 -32.45 5.76
C PRO A 316 18.13 -32.32 5.76
N ASN A 317 18.71 -31.51 4.85
CA ASN A 317 20.16 -31.30 4.75
C ASN A 317 20.69 -30.15 5.63
N ILE A 318 19.82 -29.51 6.40
CA ILE A 318 20.17 -28.38 7.26
C ILE A 318 20.90 -28.86 8.51
N ARG A 319 21.96 -28.14 8.90
CA ARG A 319 22.64 -28.28 10.19
C ARG A 319 22.75 -26.92 10.86
N VAL A 320 22.47 -26.87 12.15
CA VAL A 320 22.51 -25.62 12.91
C VAL A 320 23.78 -25.58 13.75
N ILE A 321 24.59 -24.55 13.57
CA ILE A 321 25.88 -24.39 14.23
C ILE A 321 25.82 -23.14 15.13
N PRO A 322 25.92 -23.29 16.46
CA PRO A 322 26.00 -22.14 17.35
C PRO A 322 27.39 -21.48 17.26
N VAL A 323 27.44 -20.14 17.25
CA VAL A 323 28.68 -19.33 17.26
C VAL A 323 28.79 -18.38 18.44
#